data_AF-A0A7C4LJ38-F1
#
_entry.id   AF-A0A7C4LJ38-F1
#
_cell.length_a   1.000
_cell.length_b   1.000
_cell.length_c   1.000
_cell.angle_alpha   90.00
_cell.angle_beta   90.00
_cell.angle_gamma   90.00
#
_symmetry.space_group_name_H-M   'P 1'
#
loop_
_entity.id
_entity.type
_entity.pdbx_description
1 polymer ?
#
loop_
_entity_poly.entity_id
_entity_poly.type
_entity_poly.pdbx_seq_one_letter_code
_entity_poly.pdbx_strand_id
1 'polypeptide(L)'
;MAWGLDVYTQPPLHVNLKIFRPEGKDDRYVLLLGVVVSPEHKKKLGELSAEEALRFSSKLMYRIISVCPTCNAGLQPSPVDLQAITVARVLFRSELSENYKPRFVEHVYTLINAFFTIVSTFNEEFPVIPPKTRAGKEPSTIL
;
A
#
# COMPACT_ATOMS: atom_id res chain seq x y z
N MET A 1 10.77 9.90 22.62
CA MET A 1 9.40 10.07 22.05
C MET A 1 9.48 10.06 20.53
N ALA A 2 9.07 8.95 19.92
CA ALA A 2 8.78 8.85 18.49
C ALA A 2 7.40 9.46 18.23
N TRP A 3 7.31 10.45 17.34
CA TRP A 3 6.03 11.01 16.91
C TRP A 3 5.63 10.37 15.57
N GLY A 4 4.33 10.33 15.29
CA GLY A 4 3.77 9.85 14.03
C GLY A 4 2.63 10.77 13.56
N LEU A 5 2.50 10.90 12.24
CA LEU A 5 1.46 11.66 11.57
C LEU A 5 0.76 10.76 10.56
N ASP A 6 -0.57 10.79 10.55
CA ASP A 6 -1.38 10.19 9.50
C ASP A 6 -1.68 11.25 8.44
N VAL A 7 -1.26 10.98 7.20
CA VAL A 7 -1.36 11.91 6.08
C VAL A 7 -2.21 11.27 4.99
N TYR A 8 -3.15 12.03 4.44
CA TYR A 8 -3.99 11.59 3.34
C TYR A 8 -3.55 12.30 2.06
N THR A 9 -3.44 11.53 0.98
CA THR A 9 -3.16 12.10 -0.34
C THR A 9 -4.34 12.95 -0.81
N GLN A 10 -4.02 13.99 -1.59
CA GLN A 10 -5.04 14.84 -2.21
C GLN A 10 -5.79 14.08 -3.32
N PRO A 11 -7.00 14.51 -3.70
CA PRO A 11 -7.81 13.88 -4.76
C PRO A 11 -7.02 13.57 -6.05
N PRO A 12 -7.41 12.54 -6.83
CA PRO A 12 -8.72 11.86 -6.81
C PRO A 12 -8.82 10.66 -5.86
N LEU A 13 -7.73 10.23 -5.21
CA LEU A 13 -7.74 9.12 -4.26
C LEU A 13 -7.16 9.55 -2.91
N HIS A 14 -7.84 9.17 -1.83
CA HIS A 14 -7.43 9.41 -0.46
C HIS A 14 -6.69 8.17 0.09
N VAL A 15 -5.40 8.07 -0.20
CA VAL A 15 -4.53 7.02 0.36
C VAL A 15 -3.98 7.53 1.68
N ASN A 16 -4.15 6.74 2.75
CA ASN A 16 -3.54 7.02 4.04
C ASN A 16 -2.08 6.54 4.06
N LEU A 17 -1.18 7.45 4.41
CA LEU A 17 0.23 7.18 4.64
C LEU A 17 0.58 7.62 6.06
N LYS A 18 1.23 6.73 6.81
CA LYS A 18 1.76 7.04 8.12
C LYS A 18 3.20 7.49 8.01
N ILE A 19 3.51 8.67 8.53
CA ILE A 19 4.86 9.22 8.61
C ILE A 19 5.30 9.19 10.05
N PHE A 20 6.38 8.49 10.37
CA PHE A 20 6.88 8.47 11.74
C PHE A 20 8.41 8.48 11.81
N ARG A 21 8.93 8.96 12.92
CA ARG A 21 10.37 8.87 13.24
C ARG A 21 10.59 7.66 14.15
N PRO A 22 11.39 6.65 13.74
CA PRO A 22 11.68 5.51 14.60
C PRO A 22 12.43 5.95 15.87
N GLU A 23 12.17 5.25 16.98
CA GLU A 23 12.90 5.49 18.22
C GLU A 23 14.39 5.18 18.06
N GLY A 24 15.25 6.07 18.56
CA GLY A 24 16.71 5.95 18.44
C GLY A 24 17.28 6.23 17.05
N LYS A 25 16.48 6.67 16.07
CA LYS A 25 16.94 7.00 14.70
C LYS A 25 16.50 8.39 14.27
N ASP A 26 17.23 9.41 14.73
CA ASP A 26 16.92 10.82 14.48
C ASP A 26 17.34 11.36 13.10
N ASP A 27 18.04 10.55 12.33
CA ASP A 27 18.54 10.86 10.99
C ASP A 27 17.51 10.56 9.88
N ARG A 28 16.38 9.94 10.20
CA ARG A 28 15.43 9.43 9.20
C ARG A 28 13.96 9.44 9.65
N TYR A 29 13.09 9.42 8.66
CA TYR A 29 11.67 9.17 8.79
C TYR A 29 11.30 7.88 8.05
N VAL A 30 10.14 7.32 8.38
CA VAL A 30 9.54 6.19 7.66
C VAL A 30 8.20 6.64 7.12
N LEU A 31 8.02 6.49 5.81
CA LEU A 31 6.74 6.56 5.14
C LEU A 31 6.18 5.14 5.07
N LEU A 32 5.02 4.91 5.67
CA LEU A 32 4.39 3.59 5.74
C LEU A 32 3.02 3.64 5.09
N LEU A 33 2.84 2.81 4.07
CA LEU A 33 1.54 2.45 3.52
C LEU A 33 1.08 1.14 4.17
N GLY A 34 -0.11 1.16 4.77
CA GLY A 34 -0.81 -0.05 5.19
C GLY A 34 -2.04 -0.26 4.31
N VAL A 35 -2.20 -1.46 3.76
CA VAL A 35 -3.37 -1.85 2.96
C VAL A 35 -4.02 -3.06 3.62
N VAL A 36 -5.26 -2.91 4.05
CA VAL A 36 -6.06 -4.01 4.60
C VAL A 36 -6.82 -4.68 3.46
N VAL A 37 -6.80 -6.01 3.42
CA VAL A 37 -7.58 -6.76 2.43
C VAL A 37 -9.05 -6.70 2.81
N SER A 38 -9.92 -6.30 1.88
CA SER A 38 -11.35 -6.19 2.12
C SER A 38 -11.99 -7.55 2.43
N PRO A 39 -13.14 -7.60 3.13
CA PRO A 39 -13.83 -8.86 3.42
C PRO A 39 -14.16 -9.68 2.16
N GLU A 40 -14.51 -9.02 1.06
CA GLU A 40 -14.82 -9.67 -0.23
C GLU A 40 -13.60 -10.38 -0.80
N HIS A 41 -12.44 -9.70 -0.83
CA HIS A 41 -11.19 -10.30 -1.27
C HIS A 41 -10.68 -11.37 -0.31
N LYS A 42 -10.85 -11.19 1.02
CA LYS A 42 -10.53 -12.23 2.01
C LYS A 42 -11.33 -13.50 1.79
N LYS A 43 -12.62 -13.38 1.49
CA LYS A 43 -13.47 -14.53 1.17
C LYS A 43 -12.93 -15.27 -0.06
N LYS A 44 -12.53 -14.55 -1.11
CA LYS A 44 -11.95 -15.13 -2.32
C LYS A 44 -10.60 -15.79 -2.10
N LEU A 45 -9.73 -15.17 -1.31
CA LEU A 45 -8.47 -15.78 -0.90
C LEU A 45 -8.70 -17.08 -0.11
N GLY A 46 -9.72 -17.12 0.75
CA GLY A 46 -10.07 -18.32 1.52
C GLY A 46 -10.65 -19.47 0.69
N GLU A 47 -11.04 -19.21 -0.57
CA GLU A 47 -11.46 -20.25 -1.53
C GLU A 47 -10.25 -20.93 -2.21
N LEU A 48 -9.05 -20.34 -2.11
CA LEU A 48 -7.83 -20.89 -2.71
C LEU A 48 -7.21 -22.00 -1.86
N SER A 49 -6.53 -22.95 -2.52
CA SER A 49 -5.59 -23.84 -1.84
C SER A 49 -4.37 -23.06 -1.32
N ALA A 50 -3.64 -23.66 -0.38
CA ALA A 50 -2.43 -23.04 0.17
C ALA A 50 -1.36 -22.73 -0.90
N GLU A 51 -1.24 -23.57 -1.94
CA GLU A 51 -0.31 -23.36 -3.04
C GLU A 51 -0.74 -22.18 -3.93
N GLU A 52 -2.03 -22.09 -4.27
CA GLU A 52 -2.58 -20.99 -5.05
C GLU A 52 -2.47 -19.66 -4.31
N ALA A 53 -2.77 -19.65 -3.00
CA ALA A 53 -2.61 -18.48 -2.15
C ALA A 53 -1.14 -18.01 -2.11
N LEU A 54 -0.19 -18.94 -1.92
CA LEU A 54 1.24 -18.64 -1.94
C LEU A 54 1.67 -18.08 -3.31
N ARG A 55 1.16 -18.64 -4.41
CA ARG A 55 1.46 -18.20 -5.78
C ARG A 55 0.95 -16.79 -6.03
N PHE A 56 -0.30 -16.50 -5.64
CA PHE A 56 -0.88 -15.16 -5.70
C PHE A 56 -0.05 -14.16 -4.89
N SER A 57 0.24 -14.48 -3.64
CA SER A 57 1.02 -13.62 -2.74
C SER A 57 2.43 -13.36 -3.26
N SER A 58 3.07 -14.36 -3.87
CA SER A 58 4.39 -14.20 -4.49
C SER A 58 4.34 -13.30 -5.73
N LYS A 59 3.32 -13.46 -6.58
CA LYS A 59 3.04 -12.58 -7.74
C LYS A 59 2.80 -11.13 -7.27
N LEU A 60 2.00 -10.95 -6.22
CA LEU A 60 1.71 -9.65 -5.62
C LEU A 60 3.00 -8.98 -5.09
N MET A 61 3.78 -9.70 -4.28
CA MET A 61 5.04 -9.20 -3.74
C MET A 61 6.01 -8.79 -4.85
N TYR A 62 6.18 -9.63 -5.87
CA TYR A 62 7.03 -9.34 -7.02
C TYR A 62 6.63 -8.04 -7.72
N ARG A 63 5.32 -7.82 -7.94
CA ARG A 63 4.82 -6.58 -8.54
C ARG A 63 5.07 -5.35 -7.65
N ILE A 64 4.86 -5.47 -6.34
CA ILE A 64 5.11 -4.38 -5.38
C ILE A 64 6.59 -3.95 -5.42
N ILE A 65 7.52 -4.90 -5.30
CA ILE A 65 8.95 -4.58 -5.29
C ILE A 65 9.46 -4.11 -6.66
N SER A 66 8.78 -4.46 -7.75
CA SER A 66 9.10 -3.94 -9.09
C SER A 66 8.79 -2.44 -9.20
N VAL A 67 7.71 -1.99 -8.55
CA VAL A 67 7.31 -0.57 -8.52
C VAL A 67 8.09 0.23 -7.49
N CYS A 68 8.44 -0.39 -6.37
CA CYS A 68 9.31 0.22 -5.37
C CYS A 68 10.47 -0.71 -4.95
N PRO A 69 11.56 -0.77 -5.73
CA PRO A 69 12.69 -1.64 -5.44
C PRO A 69 13.42 -1.34 -4.13
N THR A 70 13.27 -0.10 -3.63
CA THR A 70 13.87 0.36 -2.38
C THR A 70 12.91 0.32 -1.19
N CYS A 71 11.68 -0.19 -1.36
CA CYS A 71 10.72 -0.31 -0.27
C CYS A 71 10.93 -1.62 0.49
N ASN A 72 10.65 -1.58 1.80
CA ASN A 72 10.47 -2.78 2.61
C ASN A 72 8.98 -3.13 2.60
N ALA A 73 8.61 -4.17 1.83
CA ALA A 73 7.25 -4.65 1.74
C ALA A 73 7.04 -5.93 2.56
N GLY A 74 5.88 -6.06 3.18
CA GLY A 74 5.51 -7.22 4.00
C GLY A 74 4.09 -7.70 3.72
N LEU A 75 3.92 -9.01 3.64
CA LEU A 75 2.63 -9.69 3.62
C LEU A 75 2.31 -10.18 5.03
N GLN A 76 1.11 -9.89 5.52
CA GLN A 76 0.74 -10.12 6.92
C GLN A 76 -0.58 -10.89 7.04
N PRO A 77 -0.73 -11.79 8.03
CA PRO A 77 0.37 -12.34 8.86
C PRO A 77 1.33 -13.24 8.07
N SER A 78 0.89 -13.81 6.95
CA SER A 78 1.73 -14.67 6.11
C SER A 78 1.34 -14.60 4.63
N PRO A 79 2.16 -15.15 3.71
CA PRO A 79 1.79 -15.27 2.30
C PRO A 79 0.62 -16.23 2.00
N VAL A 80 0.24 -17.10 2.94
CA VAL A 80 -0.85 -18.09 2.74
C VAL A 80 -2.15 -17.60 3.38
N ASP A 81 -2.06 -16.92 4.52
CA ASP A 81 -3.17 -16.20 5.16
C ASP A 81 -2.92 -14.69 5.04
N LEU A 82 -3.30 -14.12 3.90
CA LEU A 82 -3.05 -12.72 3.58
C LEU A 82 -4.21 -11.84 4.04
N GLN A 83 -3.96 -11.01 5.06
CA GLN A 83 -4.94 -10.10 5.64
C GLN A 83 -4.59 -8.63 5.46
N ALA A 84 -3.29 -8.31 5.39
CA ALA A 84 -2.80 -6.96 5.18
C ALA A 84 -1.46 -6.96 4.43
N ILE A 85 -1.17 -5.83 3.79
CA ILE A 85 0.09 -5.55 3.12
C ILE A 85 0.67 -4.28 3.73
N THR A 86 1.95 -4.30 4.05
CA THR A 86 2.69 -3.09 4.44
C THR A 86 3.74 -2.77 3.39
N VAL A 87 3.91 -1.49 3.07
CA VAL A 87 4.98 -1.00 2.20
C VAL A 87 5.60 0.20 2.88
N ALA A 88 6.84 0.05 3.33
CA ALA A 88 7.57 1.08 4.04
C ALA A 88 8.73 1.60 3.20
N ARG A 89 8.96 2.91 3.26
CA ARG A 89 10.12 3.58 2.68
C ARG A 89 10.81 4.43 3.73
N VAL A 90 12.12 4.27 3.85
CA VAL A 90 12.95 5.11 4.70
C VAL A 90 13.31 6.37 3.92
N LEU A 91 13.23 7.51 4.60
CA LEU A 91 13.60 8.81 4.08
C LEU A 91 14.60 9.46 5.03
N PHE A 92 15.82 9.67 4.57
CA PHE A 92 16.84 10.33 5.39
C PHE A 92 16.62 11.84 5.42
N ARG A 93 16.89 12.48 6.56
CA ARG A 93 16.76 13.92 6.73
C ARG A 93 17.64 14.72 5.77
N SER A 94 18.79 14.17 5.38
CA SER A 94 19.66 14.73 4.35
C SER A 94 18.95 14.90 3.00
N GLU A 95 18.00 14.01 2.68
CA GLU A 95 17.20 14.05 1.45
C GLU A 95 16.09 15.11 1.48
N LEU A 96 15.83 15.73 2.65
CA LEU A 96 14.77 16.72 2.87
C LEU A 96 15.28 18.17 2.95
N SER A 97 16.57 18.42 2.78
CA SER A 97 17.14 19.77 2.79
C SER A 97 16.59 20.65 1.65
N GLU A 98 16.61 21.98 1.80
CA GLU A 98 15.73 22.96 1.11
C GLU A 98 15.59 22.83 -0.42
N ASN A 99 16.57 22.25 -1.11
CA ASN A 99 16.55 22.05 -2.57
C ASN A 99 15.85 20.76 -3.03
N TYR A 100 15.33 19.92 -2.12
CA TYR A 100 14.91 18.54 -2.42
C TYR A 100 13.44 18.22 -2.11
N LYS A 101 12.58 19.24 -1.93
CA LYS A 101 11.12 19.04 -1.79
C LYS A 101 10.50 18.15 -2.88
N PRO A 102 10.91 18.21 -4.17
CA PRO A 102 10.39 17.30 -5.19
C PRO A 102 10.64 15.82 -4.89
N ARG A 103 11.77 15.46 -4.27
CA ARG A 103 12.07 14.06 -3.93
C ARG A 103 11.13 13.47 -2.90
N PHE A 104 10.70 14.28 -1.92
CA PHE A 104 9.67 13.84 -0.97
C PHE A 104 8.38 13.44 -1.71
N VAL A 105 7.96 14.27 -2.66
CA VAL A 105 6.77 14.01 -3.47
C VAL A 105 6.94 12.76 -4.34
N GLU A 106 8.11 12.53 -4.93
CA GLU A 106 8.43 11.29 -5.66
C GLU A 106 8.32 10.04 -4.77
N HIS A 107 8.78 10.11 -3.52
CA HIS A 107 8.63 9.00 -2.57
C HIS A 107 7.18 8.72 -2.24
N VAL A 108 6.37 9.77 -2.06
CA VAL A 108 4.92 9.66 -1.86
C VAL A 108 4.24 9.03 -3.08
N TYR A 109 4.55 9.50 -4.29
CA TYR A 109 4.00 8.92 -5.53
C TYR A 109 4.43 7.47 -5.75
N THR A 110 5.65 7.10 -5.35
CA THR A 110 6.07 5.70 -5.41
C THR A 110 5.19 4.81 -4.52
N LEU A 111 4.86 5.25 -3.31
CA LEU A 111 3.96 4.52 -2.42
C LEU A 111 2.52 4.48 -2.95
N ILE A 112 2.04 5.57 -3.56
CA ILE A 112 0.73 5.58 -4.25
C ILE A 112 0.72 4.57 -5.41
N ASN A 113 1.79 4.47 -6.19
CA ASN A 113 1.90 3.48 -7.26
C ASN A 113 1.92 2.04 -6.71
N ALA A 114 2.58 1.83 -5.58
CA ALA A 114 2.53 0.54 -4.88
C ALA A 114 1.11 0.21 -4.41
N PHE A 115 0.36 1.19 -3.88
CA PHE A 115 -1.06 1.03 -3.55
C PHE A 115 -1.87 0.61 -4.78
N PHE A 116 -1.75 1.30 -5.91
CA PHE A 116 -2.45 0.93 -7.14
C PHE A 116 -2.07 -0.47 -7.62
N THR A 117 -0.80 -0.83 -7.53
CA THR A 117 -0.32 -2.17 -7.88
C THR A 117 -0.98 -3.25 -7.03
N ILE A 118 -1.13 -3.01 -5.73
CA ILE A 118 -1.84 -3.92 -4.82
C ILE A 118 -3.30 -4.05 -5.25
N VAL A 119 -4.03 -2.93 -5.33
CA VAL A 119 -5.46 -2.92 -5.67
C VAL A 119 -5.72 -3.56 -7.04
N SER A 120 -4.94 -3.19 -8.05
CA SER A 120 -5.06 -3.75 -9.40
C SER A 120 -4.77 -5.24 -9.44
N THR A 121 -3.79 -5.73 -8.66
CA THR A 121 -3.49 -7.17 -8.61
C THR A 121 -4.63 -7.96 -7.96
N PHE A 122 -5.23 -7.43 -6.89
CA PHE A 122 -6.42 -8.02 -6.29
C PHE A 122 -7.60 -8.03 -7.26
N ASN A 123 -7.89 -6.91 -7.92
CA ASN A 123 -9.01 -6.82 -8.85
C ASN A 123 -8.82 -7.65 -10.13
N GLU A 124 -7.57 -7.85 -10.58
CA GLU A 124 -7.24 -8.73 -11.70
C GLU A 124 -7.55 -10.19 -11.36
N GLU A 125 -7.13 -10.64 -10.18
CA GLU A 125 -7.29 -12.04 -9.76
C GLU A 125 -8.71 -12.34 -9.25
N PHE A 126 -9.31 -11.39 -8.53
CA PHE A 126 -10.60 -11.50 -7.89
C PHE A 126 -11.47 -10.30 -8.29
N PRO A 127 -12.03 -10.29 -9.51
CA PRO A 127 -12.81 -9.16 -9.99
C PRO A 127 -14.10 -8.98 -9.16
N VAL A 128 -14.06 -8.06 -8.20
CA VAL A 128 -15.23 -7.60 -7.43
C VAL A 128 -15.73 -6.30 -8.07
N ILE A 129 -16.80 -6.38 -8.86
CA ILE A 129 -17.42 -5.20 -9.48
C ILE A 129 -18.42 -4.61 -8.48
N PRO A 130 -18.22 -3.37 -7.97
CA PRO A 130 -19.18 -2.72 -7.10
C PRO A 130 -20.54 -2.58 -7.81
N PRO A 131 -21.68 -2.80 -7.12
CA PRO A 131 -23.00 -2.79 -7.75
C PRO A 131 -23.36 -1.46 -8.45
N LYS A 132 -22.70 -0.35 -8.11
CA LYS A 132 -23.06 1.01 -8.56
C LYS A 132 -22.49 1.43 -9.93
N THR A 133 -21.57 0.67 -10.54
CA THR A 133 -20.93 1.09 -11.80
C THR A 133 -21.72 0.73 -13.08
N ARG A 134 -22.85 0.00 -12.97
CA ARG A 134 -23.73 -0.30 -14.12
C ARG A 134 -24.89 0.68 -14.33
N ALA A 135 -25.17 1.55 -13.37
CA ALA A 135 -26.19 2.58 -13.48
C ALA A 135 -25.52 3.92 -13.15
N GLY A 136 -25.21 4.73 -14.16
CA GLY A 136 -24.42 5.97 -14.06
C GLY A 136 -24.86 6.95 -12.97
N LYS A 137 -24.47 6.66 -11.73
CA LYS A 137 -24.48 7.55 -10.59
C LYS A 137 -23.10 7.46 -9.94
N GLU A 138 -22.48 8.63 -9.80
CA GLU A 138 -21.16 8.82 -9.25
C GLU A 138 -20.95 8.00 -7.96
N PRO A 139 -19.75 7.44 -7.75
CA PRO A 139 -19.45 6.76 -6.50
C PRO A 139 -19.41 7.78 -5.36
N SER A 140 -20.45 7.77 -4.53
CA SER A 140 -20.34 8.23 -3.14
C SER A 140 -19.22 7.40 -2.50
N THR A 141 -18.18 8.07 -2.02
CA THR A 141 -17.08 7.54 -1.21
C THR A 141 -17.53 6.38 -0.33
N ILE A 142 -17.00 5.18 -0.57
CA ILE A 142 -17.11 4.05 0.35
C ILE A 142 -15.67 3.63 0.65
N LEU A 143 -15.33 3.75 1.93
CA LEU A 143 -14.07 3.42 2.59
C LEU A 143 -13.80 1.91 2.55
#